data_AF-A0A2S8ZMH5-F1
#
_entry.id   AF-A0A2S8ZMH5-F1
#
_cell.length_a   1.000
_cell.length_b   1.000
_cell.length_c   1.000
_cell.angle_alpha   90.00
_cell.angle_beta   90.00
_cell.angle_gamma   90.00
#
_symmetry.space_group_name_H-M   'P 1'
#
loop_
_entity.id
_entity.type
_entity.pdbx_description
1 polymer ?
#
loop_
_entity_poly.entity_id
_entity_poly.type
_entity_poly.pdbx_seq_one_letter_code
_entity_poly.pdbx_strand_id
1 'polypeptide(L)'
;MKKITFLLFLIIFHFTYSQTNKRVLFIGNSYTYVNDLPGLIKKVATSNGDVLEYQSQTLGGSTLQNHANNPDVATAINQGNWDYVVLQEQSQLPSFPDSQVQNQIYPYALQLSNLIKTSNPCGNIIFYMTWGRKNGDAGNCPNIPATCTYQSMDHQIYSRYMEMAATNEGIVSPVGKVWRTIREQNPAIELYDQDESHPSYIGSMAAAYTFYTILFKKDPTLIPFNGNLSPAQAQLIKEIVKTEVYNQPAKWFVTSNDVHSRFTYHVTGTGTVQFMNTTQNAGSYSWDFGDGSVSTIENPIHTYNTGGSYNVKLTTNACGTITTKTKLVVISTLNTAETAIDNLTQIYPNPTQDHINIISKKRVEVISLKDASGRIVQYHLNKTDSGYILPLQHLSSGVYFLQYKAGEKESTKKIIKK
;
A
#
# COMPACT_ATOMS: atom_id res chain seq x y z
N MET A 1 -12.02 28.22 68.86
CA MET A 1 -12.28 27.67 67.50
C MET A 1 -11.47 28.49 66.49
N LYS A 2 -10.34 27.98 66.00
CA LYS A 2 -9.57 28.61 64.91
C LYS A 2 -10.11 28.08 63.58
N LYS A 3 -10.65 28.96 62.74
CA LYS A 3 -11.12 28.63 61.38
C LYS A 3 -9.89 28.40 60.49
N ILE A 4 -9.75 27.18 59.97
CA ILE A 4 -8.75 26.82 58.96
C ILE A 4 -9.43 27.03 57.61
N THR A 5 -8.94 28.00 56.84
CA THR A 5 -9.38 28.25 55.47
C THR A 5 -8.57 27.35 54.53
N PHE A 6 -9.22 26.39 53.88
CA PHE A 6 -8.59 25.55 52.86
C PHE A 6 -8.51 26.35 51.54
N LEU A 7 -7.30 26.68 51.11
CA LEU A 7 -7.06 27.29 49.79
C LEU A 7 -6.99 26.16 48.76
N LEU A 8 -8.00 26.07 47.88
CA LEU A 8 -8.03 25.09 46.79
C LEU A 8 -7.11 25.61 45.67
N PHE A 9 -5.91 25.04 45.51
CA PHE A 9 -5.05 25.33 44.36
C PHE A 9 -5.58 24.60 43.12
N LEU A 10 -6.16 25.36 42.19
CA LEU A 10 -6.53 24.84 40.87
C LEU A 10 -5.24 24.68 40.05
N ILE A 11 -4.75 23.45 39.91
CA ILE A 11 -3.61 23.15 39.03
C ILE A 11 -4.13 23.15 37.59
N ILE A 12 -3.92 24.25 36.87
CA ILE A 12 -4.23 24.36 35.44
C ILE A 12 -3.06 23.71 34.67
N PHE A 13 -3.22 22.45 34.30
CA PHE A 13 -2.31 21.79 33.34
C PHE A 13 -2.45 22.45 31.97
N HIS A 14 -1.47 23.27 31.59
CA HIS A 14 -1.32 23.74 30.22
C HIS A 14 -0.66 22.61 29.42
N PHE A 15 -1.47 21.86 28.66
CA PHE A 15 -0.93 20.98 27.62
C PHE A 15 -0.39 21.86 26.48
N THR A 16 0.91 22.14 26.49
CA THR A 16 1.60 22.67 25.32
C THR A 16 1.67 21.57 24.28
N TYR A 17 0.72 21.53 23.33
CA TYR A 17 0.89 20.73 22.13
C TYR A 17 2.12 21.28 21.39
N SER A 18 3.09 20.41 21.10
CA SER A 18 4.23 20.80 20.27
C SER A 18 3.70 21.24 18.92
N GLN A 19 3.99 22.48 18.55
CA GLN A 19 3.74 23.00 17.21
C GLN A 19 4.55 22.18 16.21
N THR A 20 3.87 21.68 15.18
CA THR A 20 4.51 20.98 14.07
C THR A 20 4.49 21.88 12.85
N ASN A 21 5.63 22.02 12.17
CA ASN A 21 5.75 22.76 10.93
C ASN A 21 5.83 21.78 9.76
N LYS A 22 5.05 22.00 8.71
CA LYS A 22 5.05 21.19 7.49
C LYS A 22 5.10 22.07 6.25
N ARG A 23 5.91 21.66 5.28
CA ARG A 23 6.03 22.24 3.94
C ARG A 23 5.46 21.27 2.91
N VAL A 24 4.44 21.70 2.19
CA VAL A 24 3.71 20.82 1.24
C VAL A 24 3.61 21.45 -0.13
N LEU A 25 4.02 20.70 -1.17
CA LEU A 25 3.77 21.07 -2.56
C LEU A 25 2.55 20.32 -3.08
N PHE A 26 1.54 21.03 -3.57
CA PHE A 26 0.36 20.44 -4.17
C PHE A 26 0.46 20.45 -5.70
N ILE A 27 0.50 19.28 -6.32
CA ILE A 27 0.47 19.10 -7.78
C ILE A 27 -0.86 18.44 -8.13
N GLY A 28 -1.70 19.15 -8.90
CA GLY A 28 -3.06 18.67 -9.16
C GLY A 28 -3.82 19.54 -10.14
N ASN A 29 -5.12 19.66 -9.94
CA ASN A 29 -5.99 20.44 -10.83
C ASN A 29 -7.13 21.11 -10.05
N SER A 30 -8.30 21.27 -10.68
CA SER A 30 -9.46 21.92 -10.08
C SER A 30 -9.96 21.24 -8.81
N TYR A 31 -9.80 19.93 -8.65
CA TYR A 31 -10.16 19.25 -7.39
C TYR A 31 -9.26 19.66 -6.20
N THR A 32 -8.12 20.30 -6.48
CA THR A 32 -7.24 20.88 -5.47
C THR A 32 -7.46 22.39 -5.33
N TYR A 33 -7.58 23.17 -6.42
CA TYR A 33 -7.69 24.63 -6.26
C TYR A 33 -9.11 25.12 -5.94
N VAL A 34 -10.17 24.35 -6.28
CA VAL A 34 -11.55 24.75 -5.97
C VAL A 34 -11.72 24.85 -4.45
N ASN A 35 -12.37 25.92 -4.01
CA ASN A 35 -12.50 26.34 -2.60
C ASN A 35 -11.16 26.57 -1.86
N ASP A 36 -10.04 26.68 -2.58
CA ASP A 36 -8.70 26.85 -1.99
C ASP A 36 -8.39 25.77 -0.95
N LEU A 37 -8.46 24.48 -1.35
CA LEU A 37 -8.22 23.36 -0.44
C LEU A 37 -6.88 23.48 0.32
N PRO A 38 -5.73 23.81 -0.31
CA PRO A 38 -4.48 24.06 0.42
C PRO A 38 -4.62 25.14 1.51
N GLY A 39 -5.30 26.25 1.20
CA GLY A 39 -5.58 27.30 2.19
C GLY A 39 -6.54 26.87 3.30
N LEU A 40 -7.52 26.01 3.01
CA LEU A 40 -8.39 25.40 4.03
C LEU A 40 -7.59 24.51 4.98
N ILE A 41 -6.68 23.66 4.45
CA ILE A 41 -5.80 22.82 5.27
C ILE A 41 -4.90 23.69 6.16
N LYS A 42 -4.37 24.81 5.62
CA LYS A 42 -3.59 25.77 6.41
C LYS A 42 -4.39 26.38 7.55
N LYS A 43 -5.66 26.76 7.32
CA LYS A 43 -6.55 27.29 8.36
C LYS A 43 -6.84 26.25 9.44
N VAL A 44 -7.08 24.99 9.04
CA VAL A 44 -7.22 23.85 9.96
C VAL A 44 -5.98 23.68 10.82
N ALA A 45 -4.78 23.61 10.20
CA ALA A 45 -3.51 23.46 10.92
C ALA A 45 -3.27 24.60 11.91
N THR A 46 -3.43 25.85 11.45
CA THR A 46 -3.24 27.05 12.28
C THR A 46 -4.16 27.04 13.49
N SER A 47 -5.42 26.61 13.32
CA SER A 47 -6.39 26.52 14.43
C SER A 47 -6.01 25.51 15.50
N ASN A 48 -5.17 24.53 15.16
CA ASN A 48 -4.69 23.50 16.07
C ASN A 48 -3.24 23.75 16.54
N GLY A 49 -2.72 24.97 16.33
CA GLY A 49 -1.38 25.38 16.74
C GLY A 49 -0.24 24.92 15.83
N ASP A 50 -0.56 24.35 14.66
CA ASP A 50 0.41 23.87 13.68
C ASP A 50 0.64 24.88 12.54
N VAL A 51 1.74 24.72 11.82
CA VAL A 51 2.08 25.56 10.67
C VAL A 51 2.12 24.72 9.40
N LEU A 52 1.36 25.17 8.40
CA LEU A 52 1.44 24.66 7.04
C LEU A 52 1.93 25.76 6.10
N GLU A 53 3.11 25.55 5.55
CA GLU A 53 3.61 26.27 4.38
C GLU A 53 3.29 25.46 3.14
N TYR A 54 2.80 26.10 2.08
CA TYR A 54 2.49 25.38 0.85
C TYR A 54 2.77 26.19 -0.41
N GLN A 55 2.99 25.45 -1.49
CA GLN A 55 2.91 25.94 -2.87
C GLN A 55 1.99 25.02 -3.67
N SER A 56 1.48 25.51 -4.80
CA SER A 56 0.56 24.76 -5.65
C SER A 56 0.95 24.90 -7.14
N GLN A 57 0.94 23.76 -7.83
CA GLN A 57 1.00 23.62 -9.28
C GLN A 57 -0.29 22.93 -9.73
N THR A 58 -1.38 23.71 -9.80
CA THR A 58 -2.74 23.20 -9.98
C THR A 58 -3.39 23.78 -11.24
N LEU A 59 -3.07 23.19 -12.39
CA LEU A 59 -3.63 23.59 -13.69
C LEU A 59 -4.94 22.83 -13.95
N GLY A 60 -5.99 23.53 -14.39
CA GLY A 60 -7.31 22.94 -14.64
C GLY A 60 -7.24 21.75 -15.61
N GLY A 61 -7.96 20.66 -15.28
CA GLY A 61 -8.02 19.45 -16.10
C GLY A 61 -6.71 18.66 -16.27
N SER A 62 -5.61 19.10 -15.66
CA SER A 62 -4.30 18.47 -15.86
C SER A 62 -4.22 17.06 -15.30
N THR A 63 -3.55 16.19 -16.06
CA THR A 63 -3.20 14.82 -15.70
C THR A 63 -1.81 14.76 -15.03
N LEU A 64 -1.44 13.63 -14.44
CA LEU A 64 -0.05 13.43 -14.00
C LEU A 64 0.93 13.48 -15.17
N GLN A 65 0.52 13.06 -16.37
CA GLN A 65 1.33 13.21 -17.58
C GLN A 65 1.60 14.68 -17.90
N ASN A 66 0.60 15.55 -17.80
CA ASN A 66 0.80 16.99 -18.05
C ASN A 66 1.80 17.57 -17.04
N HIS A 67 1.68 17.20 -15.77
CA HIS A 67 2.58 17.65 -14.71
C HIS A 67 4.00 17.10 -14.84
N ALA A 68 4.16 15.83 -15.18
CA ALA A 68 5.46 15.19 -15.38
C ALA A 68 6.27 15.84 -16.52
N ASN A 69 5.58 16.42 -17.50
CA ASN A 69 6.18 17.11 -18.64
C ASN A 69 6.26 18.64 -18.45
N ASN A 70 5.82 19.17 -17.30
CA ASN A 70 5.83 20.61 -17.03
C ASN A 70 7.14 21.02 -16.30
N PRO A 71 7.98 21.89 -16.89
CA PRO A 71 9.23 22.33 -16.27
C PRO A 71 9.02 23.12 -14.96
N ASP A 72 7.89 23.81 -14.79
CA ASP A 72 7.58 24.55 -13.57
C ASP A 72 7.30 23.61 -12.40
N VAL A 73 6.65 22.46 -12.68
CA VAL A 73 6.44 21.39 -11.71
C VAL A 73 7.78 20.78 -11.30
N ALA A 74 8.64 20.49 -12.26
CA ALA A 74 9.98 19.95 -11.96
C ALA A 74 10.80 20.95 -11.13
N THR A 75 10.76 22.24 -11.47
CA THR A 75 11.43 23.31 -10.72
C THR A 75 10.90 23.41 -9.30
N ALA A 76 9.58 23.35 -9.11
CA ALA A 76 8.96 23.38 -7.79
C ALA A 76 9.39 22.17 -6.93
N ILE A 77 9.41 20.95 -7.49
CA ILE A 77 9.87 19.75 -6.79
C ILE A 77 11.35 19.86 -6.40
N ASN A 78 12.20 20.32 -7.33
CA ASN A 78 13.65 20.45 -7.16
C ASN A 78 14.07 21.50 -6.11
N GLN A 79 13.14 22.33 -5.60
CA GLN A 79 13.41 23.16 -4.42
C GLN A 79 13.76 22.29 -3.19
N GLY A 80 13.39 21.00 -3.19
CA GLY A 80 14.00 19.95 -2.36
C GLY A 80 13.71 20.00 -0.86
N ASN A 81 12.85 20.91 -0.40
CA ASN A 81 12.58 21.16 1.01
C ASN A 81 11.12 20.87 1.41
N TRP A 82 10.46 20.01 0.63
CA TRP A 82 9.09 19.58 0.87
C TRP A 82 9.07 18.38 1.82
N ASP A 83 8.34 18.49 2.93
CA ASP A 83 8.01 17.33 3.77
C ASP A 83 7.09 16.37 3.01
N TYR A 84 6.16 16.94 2.23
CA TYR A 84 5.25 16.20 1.37
C TYR A 84 5.10 16.85 0.01
N VAL A 85 5.02 16.03 -1.03
CA VAL A 85 4.55 16.42 -2.36
C VAL A 85 3.28 15.62 -2.64
N VAL A 86 2.17 16.34 -2.82
CA VAL A 86 0.85 15.78 -3.11
C VAL A 86 0.69 15.65 -4.62
N LEU A 87 0.38 14.44 -5.09
CA LEU A 87 0.12 14.11 -6.48
C LEU A 87 -1.36 13.75 -6.65
N GLN A 88 -2.05 14.53 -7.46
CA GLN A 88 -3.44 14.31 -7.85
C GLN A 88 -3.53 14.05 -9.36
N GLU A 89 -4.17 12.95 -9.75
CA GLU A 89 -4.50 12.67 -11.15
C GLU A 89 -5.79 13.40 -11.57
N GLN A 90 -6.08 13.38 -12.87
CA GLN A 90 -7.33 13.87 -13.44
C GLN A 90 -8.54 13.11 -12.86
N SER A 91 -9.66 13.82 -12.69
CA SER A 91 -10.82 13.37 -11.90
C SER A 91 -11.53 12.09 -12.38
N GLN A 92 -11.45 11.78 -13.67
CA GLN A 92 -12.13 10.63 -14.29
C GLN A 92 -11.14 9.52 -14.65
N LEU A 93 -9.92 9.89 -15.06
CA LEU A 93 -8.96 8.97 -15.68
C LEU A 93 -8.65 7.72 -14.82
N PRO A 94 -8.54 7.78 -13.47
CA PRO A 94 -8.37 6.58 -12.66
C PRO A 94 -9.56 5.61 -12.68
N SER A 95 -10.73 6.03 -13.18
CA SER A 95 -11.90 5.16 -13.35
C SER A 95 -11.98 4.44 -14.70
N PHE A 96 -11.05 4.75 -15.63
CA PHE A 96 -11.06 4.23 -16.99
C PHE A 96 -10.42 2.83 -17.08
N PRO A 97 -10.50 2.15 -18.24
CA PRO A 97 -9.98 0.78 -18.39
C PRO A 97 -8.49 0.66 -18.07
N ASP A 98 -8.10 -0.52 -17.60
CA ASP A 98 -6.75 -0.85 -17.15
C ASP A 98 -5.66 -0.49 -18.17
N SER A 99 -5.89 -0.77 -19.45
CA SER A 99 -4.95 -0.45 -20.52
C SER A 99 -4.69 1.06 -20.63
N GLN A 100 -5.69 1.90 -20.40
CA GLN A 100 -5.52 3.34 -20.43
C GLN A 100 -4.78 3.82 -19.19
N VAL A 101 -5.15 3.33 -18.01
CA VAL A 101 -4.48 3.65 -16.74
C VAL A 101 -3.00 3.26 -16.76
N GLN A 102 -2.68 2.05 -17.24
CA GLN A 102 -1.31 1.54 -17.36
C GLN A 102 -0.43 2.39 -18.28
N ASN A 103 -1.00 3.01 -19.32
CA ASN A 103 -0.26 3.81 -20.28
C ASN A 103 -0.22 5.30 -19.94
N GLN A 104 -1.27 5.84 -19.31
CA GLN A 104 -1.48 7.28 -19.15
C GLN A 104 -1.31 7.79 -17.72
N ILE A 105 -1.30 6.91 -16.71
CA ILE A 105 -1.18 7.30 -15.30
C ILE A 105 0.12 6.76 -14.71
N TYR A 106 0.28 5.43 -14.68
CA TYR A 106 1.34 4.78 -13.90
C TYR A 106 2.78 5.17 -14.27
N PRO A 107 3.14 5.33 -15.56
CA PRO A 107 4.49 5.77 -15.92
C PRO A 107 4.81 7.17 -15.37
N TYR A 108 3.82 8.07 -15.35
CA TYR A 108 4.00 9.45 -14.91
C TYR A 108 3.91 9.59 -13.39
N ALA A 109 3.09 8.77 -12.73
CA ALA A 109 3.15 8.60 -11.28
C ALA A 109 4.56 8.15 -10.83
N LEU A 110 5.16 7.19 -11.55
CA LEU A 110 6.53 6.74 -11.29
C LEU A 110 7.58 7.82 -11.57
N GLN A 111 7.48 8.51 -12.70
CA GLN A 111 8.40 9.59 -13.06
C GLN A 111 8.41 10.70 -12.00
N LEU A 112 7.24 11.22 -11.62
CA LEU A 112 7.11 12.25 -10.59
C LEU A 112 7.59 11.73 -9.23
N SER A 113 7.24 10.50 -8.87
CA SER A 113 7.69 9.88 -7.62
C SER A 113 9.21 9.76 -7.53
N ASN A 114 9.87 9.37 -8.63
CA ASN A 114 11.34 9.29 -8.67
C ASN A 114 11.98 10.68 -8.58
N LEU A 115 11.40 11.69 -9.24
CA LEU A 115 11.86 13.07 -9.15
C LEU A 115 11.77 13.60 -7.71
N ILE A 116 10.64 13.37 -7.03
CA ILE A 116 10.42 13.78 -5.64
C ILE A 116 11.47 13.16 -4.71
N LYS A 117 11.67 11.84 -4.80
CA LYS A 117 12.64 11.11 -3.96
C LYS A 117 14.09 11.55 -4.20
N THR A 118 14.42 11.87 -5.45
CA THR A 118 15.76 12.34 -5.81
C THR A 118 15.99 13.77 -5.32
N SER A 119 14.96 14.62 -5.37
CA SER A 119 15.04 16.03 -4.96
C SER A 119 15.07 16.19 -3.44
N ASN A 120 14.27 15.41 -2.73
CA ASN A 120 14.30 15.31 -1.28
C ASN A 120 14.15 13.85 -0.83
N PRO A 121 15.28 13.18 -0.50
CA PRO A 121 15.31 11.87 0.13
C PRO A 121 14.38 11.68 1.34
N CYS A 122 14.13 12.76 2.08
CA CYS A 122 13.31 12.78 3.29
C CYS A 122 11.87 13.21 3.03
N GLY A 123 11.56 13.61 1.79
CA GLY A 123 10.23 14.03 1.36
C GLY A 123 9.33 12.84 1.07
N ASN A 124 8.04 13.02 1.32
CA ASN A 124 7.03 11.99 1.14
C ASN A 124 6.13 12.29 -0.03
N ILE A 125 5.65 11.23 -0.66
CA ILE A 125 4.68 11.34 -1.74
C ILE A 125 3.32 11.05 -1.17
N ILE A 126 2.38 11.97 -1.32
CA ILE A 126 0.96 11.74 -1.02
C ILE A 126 0.21 11.60 -2.33
N PHE A 127 -0.40 10.45 -2.55
CA PHE A 127 -1.39 10.28 -3.59
C PHE A 127 -2.76 10.76 -3.09
N TYR A 128 -3.28 11.84 -3.68
CA TYR A 128 -4.57 12.42 -3.30
C TYR A 128 -5.71 11.61 -3.93
N MET A 129 -6.24 10.65 -3.17
CA MET A 129 -7.38 9.85 -3.61
C MET A 129 -8.63 10.72 -3.72
N THR A 130 -9.02 11.04 -4.96
CA THR A 130 -10.24 11.75 -5.30
C THR A 130 -11.46 10.83 -5.18
N TRP A 131 -12.61 11.27 -5.68
CA TRP A 131 -13.92 10.60 -5.57
C TRP A 131 -14.54 10.36 -6.95
N GLY A 132 -15.48 9.41 -7.03
CA GLY A 132 -16.36 9.27 -8.19
C GLY A 132 -17.35 10.44 -8.31
N ARG A 133 -17.80 10.72 -9.54
CA ARG A 133 -18.85 11.74 -9.81
C ARG A 133 -20.18 11.36 -9.17
N LYS A 134 -21.03 12.34 -8.84
CA LYS A 134 -22.25 12.18 -8.04
C LYS A 134 -23.13 11.04 -8.54
N ASN A 135 -23.37 11.01 -9.85
CA ASN A 135 -24.21 10.04 -10.55
C ASN A 135 -23.43 9.17 -11.54
N GLY A 136 -22.10 9.06 -11.36
CA GLY A 136 -21.21 8.51 -12.38
C GLY A 136 -20.92 9.52 -13.49
N ASP A 137 -20.35 9.04 -14.58
CA ASP A 137 -19.94 9.81 -15.74
C ASP A 137 -20.76 9.42 -16.97
N ALA A 138 -21.93 10.06 -17.10
CA ALA A 138 -22.88 9.78 -18.18
C ALA A 138 -22.27 9.94 -19.58
N GLY A 139 -21.27 10.82 -19.74
CA GLY A 139 -20.61 11.03 -21.03
C GLY A 139 -19.73 9.86 -21.46
N ASN A 140 -19.04 9.20 -20.52
CA ASN A 140 -18.18 8.07 -20.82
C ASN A 140 -18.86 6.71 -20.63
N CYS A 141 -19.95 6.65 -19.86
CA CYS A 141 -20.72 5.44 -19.57
C CYS A 141 -21.02 4.55 -20.79
N PRO A 142 -21.47 5.08 -21.96
CA PRO A 142 -21.76 4.24 -23.13
C PRO A 142 -20.57 3.40 -23.62
N ASN A 143 -19.34 3.92 -23.45
CA ASN A 143 -18.12 3.26 -23.91
C ASN A 143 -17.33 2.62 -22.75
N ILE A 144 -17.54 3.09 -21.53
CA ILE A 144 -16.82 2.67 -20.33
C ILE A 144 -17.85 2.38 -19.23
N PRO A 145 -18.45 1.18 -19.21
CA PRO A 145 -19.52 0.84 -18.27
C PRO A 145 -19.15 1.02 -16.78
N ALA A 146 -17.87 0.86 -16.44
CA ALA A 146 -17.34 1.09 -15.09
C ALA A 146 -17.51 2.54 -14.61
N THR A 147 -17.79 3.49 -15.50
CA THR A 147 -18.01 4.90 -15.15
C THR A 147 -19.49 5.26 -14.96
N CYS A 148 -20.42 4.35 -15.26
CA CYS A 148 -21.87 4.65 -15.26
C CYS A 148 -22.47 4.98 -13.90
N THR A 149 -21.84 4.55 -12.80
CA THR A 149 -22.36 4.79 -11.45
C THR A 149 -21.27 5.39 -10.58
N TYR A 150 -21.69 6.08 -9.51
CA TYR A 150 -20.74 6.51 -8.49
C TYR A 150 -19.94 5.34 -7.93
N GLN A 151 -20.61 4.26 -7.54
CA GLN A 151 -19.99 3.12 -6.86
C GLN A 151 -18.91 2.46 -7.70
N SER A 152 -19.19 2.22 -8.98
CA SER A 152 -18.21 1.61 -9.90
C SER A 152 -17.04 2.54 -10.16
N MET A 153 -17.30 3.83 -10.39
CA MET A 153 -16.26 4.82 -10.66
C MET A 153 -15.34 5.02 -9.44
N ASP A 154 -15.95 5.16 -8.26
CA ASP A 154 -15.27 5.39 -6.99
C ASP A 154 -14.48 4.14 -6.53
N HIS A 155 -14.95 2.94 -6.85
CA HIS A 155 -14.20 1.70 -6.64
C HIS A 155 -12.93 1.65 -7.49
N GLN A 156 -13.01 2.00 -8.77
CA GLN A 156 -11.85 2.04 -9.65
C GLN A 156 -10.84 3.08 -9.18
N ILE A 157 -11.30 4.31 -8.90
CA ILE A 157 -10.47 5.39 -8.36
C ILE A 157 -9.74 4.94 -7.10
N TYR A 158 -10.45 4.33 -6.15
CA TYR A 158 -9.86 3.78 -4.93
C TYR A 158 -8.72 2.81 -5.25
N SER A 159 -8.99 1.82 -6.10
CA SER A 159 -8.01 0.77 -6.43
C SER A 159 -6.76 1.35 -7.11
N ARG A 160 -6.92 2.33 -8.03
CA ARG A 160 -5.79 2.94 -8.75
C ARG A 160 -4.91 3.81 -7.86
N TYR A 161 -5.50 4.57 -6.93
CA TYR A 161 -4.72 5.36 -5.98
C TYR A 161 -3.96 4.47 -4.99
N MET A 162 -4.59 3.38 -4.53
CA MET A 162 -3.90 2.40 -3.67
C MET A 162 -2.73 1.72 -4.40
N GLU A 163 -2.92 1.35 -5.68
CA GLU A 163 -1.86 0.74 -6.50
C GLU A 163 -0.72 1.74 -6.76
N MET A 164 -1.02 2.99 -7.11
CA MET A 164 0.00 4.03 -7.28
C MET A 164 0.81 4.25 -6.00
N ALA A 165 0.16 4.37 -4.85
CA ALA A 165 0.86 4.54 -3.58
C ALA A 165 1.74 3.32 -3.24
N ALA A 166 1.22 2.11 -3.39
CA ALA A 166 1.96 0.89 -3.08
C ALA A 166 3.20 0.72 -3.98
N THR A 167 3.05 0.92 -5.29
CA THR A 167 4.13 0.74 -6.29
C THR A 167 5.17 1.84 -6.24
N ASN A 168 4.79 3.04 -5.78
CA ASN A 168 5.70 4.18 -5.69
C ASN A 168 6.22 4.43 -4.28
N GLU A 169 5.85 3.58 -3.31
CA GLU A 169 6.16 3.73 -1.88
C GLU A 169 5.78 5.14 -1.39
N GLY A 170 4.58 5.57 -1.77
CA GLY A 170 3.92 6.77 -1.26
C GLY A 170 2.82 6.41 -0.27
N ILE A 171 2.22 7.43 0.31
CA ILE A 171 1.05 7.33 1.18
C ILE A 171 -0.20 7.82 0.45
N VAL A 172 -1.37 7.53 0.99
CA VAL A 172 -2.65 7.95 0.42
C VAL A 172 -3.30 8.98 1.34
N SER A 173 -3.80 10.08 0.77
CA SER A 173 -4.82 10.91 1.43
C SER A 173 -6.20 10.42 0.98
N PRO A 174 -6.95 9.67 1.83
CA PRO A 174 -8.09 8.87 1.40
C PRO A 174 -9.40 9.67 1.36
N VAL A 175 -9.38 10.86 0.75
CA VAL A 175 -10.55 11.77 0.70
C VAL A 175 -11.75 11.09 0.04
N GLY A 176 -11.54 10.36 -1.06
CA GLY A 176 -12.60 9.58 -1.72
C GLY A 176 -13.28 8.57 -0.79
N LYS A 177 -12.51 7.91 0.09
CA LYS A 177 -13.09 6.98 1.08
C LYS A 177 -13.91 7.72 2.13
N VAL A 178 -13.45 8.87 2.63
CA VAL A 178 -14.22 9.71 3.56
C VAL A 178 -15.52 10.19 2.90
N TRP A 179 -15.45 10.64 1.65
CA TRP A 179 -16.62 11.01 0.84
C TRP A 179 -17.61 9.86 0.70
N ARG A 180 -17.15 8.65 0.35
CA ARG A 180 -17.99 7.46 0.26
C ARG A 180 -18.75 7.21 1.55
N THR A 181 -18.05 7.23 2.69
CA THR A 181 -18.67 7.00 4.00
C THR A 181 -19.71 8.08 4.33
N ILE A 182 -19.43 9.36 4.05
CA ILE A 182 -20.41 10.45 4.23
C ILE A 182 -21.64 10.22 3.35
N ARG A 183 -21.47 9.90 2.07
CA ARG A 183 -22.60 9.67 1.14
C ARG A 183 -23.48 8.51 1.56
N GLU A 184 -22.88 7.41 2.01
CA GLU A 184 -23.59 6.20 2.41
C GLU A 184 -24.35 6.39 3.72
N GLN A 185 -23.75 7.09 4.69
CA GLN A 185 -24.32 7.21 6.04
C GLN A 185 -25.13 8.49 6.24
N ASN A 186 -24.85 9.54 5.47
CA ASN A 186 -25.39 10.89 5.63
C ASN A 186 -25.70 11.51 4.25
N PRO A 187 -26.59 10.90 3.44
CA PRO A 187 -26.84 11.33 2.06
C PRO A 187 -27.40 12.75 1.91
N ALA A 188 -27.91 13.35 3.00
CA ALA A 188 -28.36 14.75 3.02
C ALA A 188 -27.19 15.76 3.01
N ILE A 189 -25.95 15.32 3.26
CA ILE A 189 -24.77 16.16 3.17
C ILE A 189 -24.33 16.23 1.71
N GLU A 190 -24.60 17.36 1.06
CA GLU A 190 -24.21 17.58 -0.32
C GLU A 190 -22.71 17.88 -0.45
N LEU A 191 -21.96 16.91 -0.96
CA LEU A 191 -20.52 17.01 -1.17
C LEU A 191 -20.15 17.58 -2.55
N TYR A 192 -21.07 17.60 -3.50
CA TYR A 192 -20.81 18.06 -4.86
C TYR A 192 -21.32 19.48 -5.07
N ASP A 193 -20.64 20.20 -5.94
CA ASP A 193 -21.19 21.42 -6.54
C ASP A 193 -22.25 21.05 -7.61
N GLN A 194 -22.85 22.06 -8.22
CA GLN A 194 -23.94 21.91 -9.21
C GLN A 194 -23.55 21.08 -10.44
N ASP A 195 -22.25 20.97 -10.73
CA ASP A 195 -21.74 20.21 -11.88
C ASP A 195 -21.56 18.71 -11.60
N GLU A 196 -21.96 18.25 -10.41
CA GLU A 196 -21.93 16.84 -9.99
C GLU A 196 -20.52 16.21 -9.94
N SER A 197 -19.48 17.04 -9.97
CA SER A 197 -18.08 16.62 -10.07
C SER A 197 -17.21 17.36 -9.06
N HIS A 198 -17.16 18.69 -9.15
CA HIS A 198 -16.36 19.51 -8.24
C HIS A 198 -16.88 19.45 -6.81
N PRO A 199 -16.03 19.70 -5.81
CA PRO A 199 -16.45 19.66 -4.44
C PRO A 199 -17.26 20.91 -4.08
N SER A 200 -18.36 20.71 -3.37
CA SER A 200 -18.97 21.77 -2.58
C SER A 200 -17.98 22.26 -1.52
N TYR A 201 -18.29 23.38 -0.86
CA TYR A 201 -17.49 23.83 0.27
C TYR A 201 -17.41 22.75 1.38
N ILE A 202 -18.51 22.02 1.62
CA ILE A 202 -18.54 20.92 2.61
C ILE A 202 -17.65 19.77 2.16
N GLY A 203 -17.69 19.39 0.88
CA GLY A 203 -16.79 18.39 0.31
C GLY A 203 -15.31 18.76 0.45
N SER A 204 -14.99 20.04 0.26
CA SER A 204 -13.63 20.59 0.42
C SER A 204 -13.19 20.62 1.88
N MET A 205 -14.09 20.88 2.83
CA MET A 205 -13.80 20.79 4.26
C MET A 205 -13.55 19.34 4.71
N ALA A 206 -14.30 18.36 4.17
CA ALA A 206 -14.02 16.94 4.41
C ALA A 206 -12.62 16.55 3.90
N ALA A 207 -12.23 17.05 2.73
CA ALA A 207 -10.87 16.90 2.22
C ALA A 207 -9.84 17.58 3.13
N ALA A 208 -10.12 18.78 3.62
CA ALA A 208 -9.20 19.53 4.49
C ALA A 208 -8.91 18.82 5.82
N TYR A 209 -9.94 18.31 6.49
CA TYR A 209 -9.77 17.51 7.72
C TYR A 209 -9.00 16.22 7.46
N THR A 210 -9.27 15.56 6.33
CA THR A 210 -8.55 14.35 5.91
C THR A 210 -7.06 14.64 5.72
N PHE A 211 -6.72 15.66 4.92
CA PHE A 211 -5.33 16.06 4.71
C PHE A 211 -4.62 16.47 5.99
N TYR A 212 -5.28 17.26 6.85
CA TYR A 212 -4.69 17.62 8.14
C TYR A 212 -4.35 16.37 8.97
N THR A 213 -5.25 15.40 9.01
CA THR A 213 -5.03 14.13 9.72
C THR A 213 -3.83 13.36 9.16
N ILE A 214 -3.66 13.35 7.84
CA ILE A 214 -2.52 12.69 7.18
C ILE A 214 -1.21 13.42 7.44
N LEU A 215 -1.20 14.75 7.27
CA LEU A 215 0.01 15.59 7.33
C LEU A 215 0.54 15.76 8.76
N PHE A 216 -0.36 15.89 9.73
CA PHE A 216 -0.01 16.18 11.12
C PHE A 216 -0.19 14.98 12.05
N LYS A 217 -0.89 13.92 11.60
CA LYS A 217 -1.10 12.68 12.37
C LYS A 217 -1.77 12.93 13.73
N LYS A 218 -2.62 13.95 13.77
CA LYS A 218 -3.37 14.39 14.97
C LYS A 218 -4.84 14.02 14.84
N ASP A 219 -5.48 13.83 15.99
CA ASP A 219 -6.90 13.49 16.06
C ASP A 219 -7.75 14.63 15.45
N PRO A 220 -8.51 14.37 14.35
CA PRO A 220 -9.28 15.40 13.69
C PRO A 220 -10.45 15.94 14.53
N THR A 221 -10.90 15.20 15.53
CA THR A 221 -12.01 15.63 16.41
C THR A 221 -11.62 16.77 17.34
N LEU A 222 -10.33 17.04 17.48
CA LEU A 222 -9.80 18.14 18.27
C LEU A 222 -9.64 19.44 17.48
N ILE A 223 -9.83 19.41 16.15
CA ILE A 223 -9.69 20.57 15.28
C ILE A 223 -10.71 21.65 15.67
N PRO A 224 -10.31 22.88 16.06
CA PRO A 224 -11.26 23.93 16.42
C PRO A 224 -11.95 24.58 15.21
N PHE A 225 -11.24 24.70 14.08
CA PHE A 225 -11.79 25.35 12.89
C PHE A 225 -12.91 24.53 12.24
N ASN A 226 -14.04 25.18 11.95
CA ASN A 226 -15.21 24.59 11.28
C ASN A 226 -15.46 25.15 9.88
N GLY A 227 -14.74 26.21 9.48
CA GLY A 227 -15.09 26.99 8.29
C GLY A 227 -16.53 27.50 8.36
N ASN A 228 -17.27 27.38 7.26
CA ASN A 228 -18.68 27.77 7.17
C ASN A 228 -19.66 26.65 7.55
N LEU A 229 -19.20 25.49 8.03
CA LEU A 229 -20.09 24.39 8.43
C LEU A 229 -20.72 24.69 9.79
N SER A 230 -21.94 24.20 10.01
CA SER A 230 -22.48 24.17 11.37
C SER A 230 -21.61 23.29 12.28
N PRO A 231 -21.54 23.56 13.60
CA PRO A 231 -20.76 22.74 14.53
C PRO A 231 -21.09 21.24 14.46
N ALA A 232 -22.38 20.90 14.32
CA ALA A 232 -22.84 19.52 14.22
C ALA A 232 -22.33 18.83 12.93
N GLN A 233 -22.42 19.52 11.78
CA GLN A 233 -21.89 18.99 10.51
C GLN A 233 -20.38 18.84 10.56
N ALA A 234 -19.66 19.83 11.10
CA ALA A 234 -18.22 19.77 11.21
C ALA A 234 -17.77 18.61 12.11
N GLN A 235 -18.41 18.44 13.28
CA GLN A 235 -18.08 17.33 14.18
C GLN A 235 -18.35 15.97 13.53
N LEU A 236 -19.50 15.80 12.88
CA LEU A 236 -19.83 14.56 12.18
C LEU A 236 -18.76 14.17 11.14
N ILE A 237 -18.32 15.13 10.32
CA ILE A 237 -17.27 14.87 9.32
C ILE A 237 -15.94 14.54 10.01
N LYS A 238 -15.57 15.24 11.08
CA LYS A 238 -14.35 14.95 11.86
C LYS A 238 -14.37 13.55 12.46
N GLU A 239 -15.50 13.07 12.96
CA GLU A 239 -15.65 11.69 13.46
C GLU A 239 -15.51 10.63 12.36
N ILE A 240 -16.04 10.90 11.17
CA ILE A 240 -15.86 10.02 10.01
C ILE A 240 -14.38 9.99 9.60
N VAL A 241 -13.72 11.15 9.53
CA VAL A 241 -12.27 11.22 9.25
C VAL A 241 -11.47 10.48 10.33
N LYS A 242 -11.83 10.61 11.60
CA LYS A 242 -11.18 9.87 12.69
C LYS A 242 -11.28 8.35 12.47
N THR A 243 -12.49 7.88 12.17
CA THR A 243 -12.77 6.45 12.00
C THR A 243 -12.08 5.86 10.77
N GLU A 244 -12.16 6.56 9.64
CA GLU A 244 -11.65 6.07 8.36
C GLU A 244 -10.15 6.30 8.19
N VAL A 245 -9.58 7.31 8.85
CA VAL A 245 -8.19 7.77 8.62
C VAL A 245 -7.35 7.64 9.87
N TYR A 246 -7.66 8.40 10.93
CA TYR A 246 -6.82 8.49 12.13
C TYR A 246 -6.67 7.15 12.87
N ASN A 247 -7.75 6.37 12.95
CA ASN A 247 -7.75 5.06 13.62
C ASN A 247 -7.16 3.94 12.77
N GLN A 248 -6.93 4.18 11.47
CA GLN A 248 -6.47 3.16 10.52
C GLN A 248 -5.30 3.67 9.64
N PRO A 249 -4.26 4.32 10.18
CA PRO A 249 -3.24 5.00 9.37
C PRO A 249 -2.46 4.03 8.47
N ALA A 250 -2.22 2.81 8.94
CA ALA A 250 -1.53 1.76 8.18
C ALA A 250 -2.26 1.34 6.91
N LYS A 251 -3.60 1.46 6.87
CA LYS A 251 -4.42 1.19 5.67
C LYS A 251 -4.07 2.12 4.51
N TRP A 252 -3.61 3.33 4.84
CA TRP A 252 -3.26 4.39 3.90
C TRP A 252 -1.75 4.55 3.74
N PHE A 253 -1.00 3.54 4.19
CA PHE A 253 0.46 3.53 4.24
C PHE A 253 1.08 4.65 5.08
N VAL A 254 0.30 5.32 5.93
CA VAL A 254 0.79 6.35 6.84
C VAL A 254 1.50 5.67 8.01
N THR A 255 2.77 5.99 8.22
CA THR A 255 3.54 5.54 9.38
C THR A 255 3.69 6.64 10.41
N SER A 256 4.07 6.29 11.64
CA SER A 256 4.32 7.26 12.72
C SER A 256 5.36 8.30 12.33
N ASN A 257 6.40 7.90 11.60
CA ASN A 257 7.46 8.76 11.09
C ASN A 257 7.26 9.06 9.59
N ASP A 258 7.82 10.17 9.11
CA ASP A 258 7.74 10.61 7.71
C ASP A 258 8.94 10.15 6.87
N VAL A 259 9.87 9.42 7.45
CA VAL A 259 10.98 8.85 6.69
C VAL A 259 10.71 7.36 6.61
N HIS A 260 11.01 6.73 5.49
CA HIS A 260 10.79 5.30 5.33
C HIS A 260 12.09 4.61 4.97
N SER A 261 12.50 3.66 5.81
CA SER A 261 13.38 2.57 5.40
C SER A 261 12.78 1.88 4.18
N ARG A 262 13.61 1.54 3.19
CA ARG A 262 13.22 0.94 1.92
C ARG A 262 14.27 -0.07 1.51
N PHE A 263 13.83 -1.18 0.97
CA PHE A 263 14.73 -2.17 0.39
C PHE A 263 14.04 -3.04 -0.66
N THR A 264 14.82 -3.60 -1.56
CA THR A 264 14.40 -4.69 -2.45
C THR A 264 15.22 -5.94 -2.15
N TYR A 265 14.83 -7.07 -2.73
CA TYR A 265 15.56 -8.32 -2.60
C TYR A 265 15.45 -9.15 -3.87
N HIS A 266 16.48 -9.95 -4.13
CA HIS A 266 16.51 -10.92 -5.20
C HIS A 266 16.97 -12.26 -4.65
N VAL A 267 16.22 -13.33 -4.94
CA VAL A 267 16.63 -14.70 -4.60
C VAL A 267 17.64 -15.13 -5.66
N THR A 268 18.89 -15.35 -5.26
CA THR A 268 20.03 -15.60 -6.18
C THR A 268 20.45 -17.07 -6.22
N GLY A 269 19.91 -17.91 -5.32
CA GLY A 269 20.17 -19.35 -5.29
C GLY A 269 19.25 -20.08 -4.30
N THR A 270 19.47 -21.38 -4.10
CA THR A 270 18.69 -22.16 -3.12
C THR A 270 18.93 -21.61 -1.72
N GLY A 271 17.92 -20.99 -1.13
CA GLY A 271 18.02 -20.39 0.20
C GLY A 271 18.80 -19.07 0.27
N THR A 272 19.42 -18.59 -0.81
CA THR A 272 20.25 -17.37 -0.77
C THR A 272 19.53 -16.17 -1.35
N VAL A 273 19.55 -15.07 -0.61
CA VAL A 273 18.88 -13.81 -0.96
C VAL A 273 19.88 -12.66 -0.87
N GLN A 274 19.94 -11.87 -1.93
CA GLN A 274 20.62 -10.59 -1.93
C GLN A 274 19.61 -9.50 -1.57
N PHE A 275 19.89 -8.75 -0.51
CA PHE A 275 19.11 -7.59 -0.11
C PHE A 275 19.79 -6.31 -0.59
N MET A 276 18.99 -5.36 -1.05
CA MET A 276 19.47 -4.05 -1.50
C MET A 276 18.72 -2.96 -0.75
N ASN A 277 19.44 -2.20 0.07
CA ASN A 277 18.92 -0.98 0.65
C ASN A 277 18.57 0.01 -0.47
N THR A 278 17.37 0.59 -0.40
CA THR A 278 16.94 1.69 -1.27
C THR A 278 16.52 2.91 -0.45
N THR A 279 16.81 2.90 0.86
CA THR A 279 16.63 4.06 1.74
C THR A 279 17.64 5.14 1.37
N GLN A 280 17.14 6.32 1.03
CA GLN A 280 17.98 7.48 0.75
C GLN A 280 18.44 8.14 2.06
N ASN A 281 19.68 8.64 2.10
CA ASN A 281 20.29 9.31 3.26
C ASN A 281 20.30 8.50 4.58
N ALA A 282 20.31 7.17 4.50
CA ALA A 282 20.50 6.31 5.66
C ALA A 282 21.98 6.34 6.09
N GLY A 283 22.26 6.70 7.34
CA GLY A 283 23.61 6.66 7.90
C GLY A 283 23.95 5.36 8.64
N SER A 284 22.94 4.52 8.90
CA SER A 284 23.11 3.24 9.59
C SER A 284 22.05 2.23 9.13
N TYR A 285 22.41 0.95 9.17
CA TYR A 285 21.57 -0.16 8.73
C TYR A 285 21.54 -1.25 9.81
N SER A 286 20.35 -1.79 10.06
CA SER A 286 20.16 -2.97 10.91
C SER A 286 19.11 -3.86 10.27
N TRP A 287 19.57 -4.98 9.74
CA TRP A 287 18.77 -6.05 9.17
C TRP A 287 18.45 -7.10 10.23
N ASP A 288 17.21 -7.54 10.26
CA ASP A 288 16.74 -8.74 10.94
C ASP A 288 16.11 -9.62 9.87
N PHE A 289 16.70 -10.78 9.61
CA PHE A 289 16.26 -11.65 8.52
C PHE A 289 15.06 -12.53 8.90
N GLY A 290 14.57 -12.46 10.15
CA GLY A 290 13.41 -13.20 10.61
C GLY A 290 13.68 -14.67 10.92
N ASP A 291 14.93 -15.14 10.80
CA ASP A 291 15.40 -16.48 11.19
C ASP A 291 16.31 -16.46 12.45
N GLY A 292 16.39 -15.30 13.11
CA GLY A 292 17.23 -15.06 14.28
C GLY A 292 18.61 -14.45 13.95
N SER A 293 18.97 -14.35 12.68
CA SER A 293 20.21 -13.68 12.25
C SER A 293 20.00 -12.21 11.89
N VAL A 294 21.07 -11.42 12.00
CA VAL A 294 21.06 -9.97 11.79
C VAL A 294 22.28 -9.51 10.98
N SER A 295 22.22 -8.31 10.39
CA SER A 295 23.36 -7.69 9.72
C SER A 295 23.34 -6.17 9.80
N THR A 296 24.50 -5.53 9.80
CA THR A 296 24.64 -4.06 9.70
C THR A 296 25.23 -3.61 8.37
N ILE A 297 25.47 -4.54 7.44
CA ILE A 297 25.94 -4.24 6.09
C ILE A 297 24.78 -3.62 5.31
N GLU A 298 25.05 -2.58 4.51
CA GLU A 298 24.00 -1.89 3.74
C GLU A 298 23.24 -2.83 2.80
N ASN A 299 23.98 -3.62 2.00
CA ASN A 299 23.43 -4.55 1.01
C ASN A 299 23.90 -5.99 1.31
N PRO A 300 23.33 -6.67 2.32
CA PRO A 300 23.79 -7.98 2.74
C PRO A 300 23.32 -9.09 1.78
N ILE A 301 24.13 -10.14 1.69
CA ILE A 301 23.70 -11.44 1.15
C ILE A 301 23.45 -12.34 2.37
N HIS A 302 22.28 -12.98 2.41
CA HIS A 302 21.90 -13.88 3.49
C HIS A 302 21.45 -15.24 2.96
N THR A 303 21.78 -16.30 3.67
CA THR A 303 21.43 -17.68 3.31
C THR A 303 20.56 -18.30 4.41
N TYR A 304 19.34 -18.66 4.04
CA TYR A 304 18.38 -19.37 4.88
C TYR A 304 18.60 -20.88 4.79
N ASN A 305 18.77 -21.51 5.95
CA ASN A 305 18.99 -22.96 6.05
C ASN A 305 17.72 -23.78 5.84
N THR A 306 16.54 -23.18 5.99
CA THR A 306 15.25 -23.87 5.91
C THR A 306 14.30 -23.08 5.01
N GLY A 307 13.51 -23.80 4.20
CA GLY A 307 12.44 -23.18 3.43
C GLY A 307 11.34 -22.65 4.35
N GLY A 308 10.73 -21.54 3.99
CA GLY A 308 9.76 -20.88 4.85
C GLY A 308 9.46 -19.46 4.41
N SER A 309 8.59 -18.79 5.17
CA SER A 309 8.29 -17.38 4.98
C SER A 309 8.90 -16.59 6.14
N TYR A 310 9.74 -15.61 5.81
CA TYR A 310 10.49 -14.82 6.78
C TYR A 310 10.10 -13.34 6.70
N ASN A 311 9.80 -12.75 7.85
CA ASN A 311 9.53 -11.31 7.94
C ASN A 311 10.84 -10.56 8.07
N VAL A 312 11.44 -10.21 6.93
CA VAL A 312 12.71 -9.48 6.90
C VAL A 312 12.48 -8.01 7.21
N LYS A 313 13.22 -7.48 8.18
CA LYS A 313 13.15 -6.08 8.59
C LYS A 313 14.46 -5.37 8.28
N LEU A 314 14.35 -4.18 7.69
CA LEU A 314 15.44 -3.20 7.62
C LEU A 314 15.08 -2.03 8.51
N THR A 315 15.93 -1.72 9.48
CA THR A 315 15.89 -0.49 10.26
C THR A 315 17.02 0.42 9.82
N THR A 316 16.71 1.66 9.46
CA THR A 316 17.71 2.68 9.11
C THR A 316 17.52 3.92 9.95
N ASN A 317 18.62 4.66 10.13
CA ASN A 317 18.55 6.06 10.54
C ASN A 317 18.73 6.92 9.29
N ALA A 318 17.62 7.40 8.74
CA ALA A 318 17.61 8.30 7.61
C ALA A 318 17.01 9.62 8.03
N CYS A 319 17.63 10.72 7.60
CA CYS A 319 17.15 12.08 7.90
C CYS A 319 16.96 12.33 9.41
N GLY A 320 17.85 11.78 10.24
CA GLY A 320 17.79 11.90 11.70
C GLY A 320 16.68 11.09 12.36
N THR A 321 15.96 10.25 11.61
CA THR A 321 14.82 9.47 12.09
C THR A 321 15.08 7.98 11.91
N ILE A 322 14.88 7.21 12.98
CA ILE A 322 14.96 5.76 12.94
C ILE A 322 13.62 5.21 12.45
N THR A 323 13.65 4.45 11.35
CA THR A 323 12.45 3.88 10.73
C THR A 323 12.69 2.44 10.33
N THR A 324 11.63 1.63 10.31
CA THR A 324 11.73 0.20 9.98
C THR A 324 10.79 -0.17 8.86
N LYS A 325 11.27 -0.98 7.92
CA LYS A 325 10.48 -1.58 6.85
C LYS A 325 10.53 -3.09 6.96
N THR A 326 9.38 -3.74 6.81
CA THR A 326 9.25 -5.20 6.81
C THR A 326 8.77 -5.67 5.45
N LYS A 327 9.39 -6.73 4.90
CA LYS A 327 8.89 -7.47 3.72
C LYS A 327 8.87 -8.97 4.03
N LEU A 328 7.83 -9.65 3.56
CA LEU A 328 7.75 -11.11 3.61
C LEU A 328 8.62 -11.69 2.49
N VAL A 329 9.63 -12.48 2.84
CA VAL A 329 10.49 -13.19 1.89
C VAL A 329 10.17 -14.67 1.97
N VAL A 330 9.77 -15.25 0.84
CA VAL A 330 9.44 -16.68 0.73
C VAL A 330 10.64 -17.42 0.17
N ILE A 331 11.22 -18.29 0.97
CA ILE A 331 12.32 -19.17 0.58
C ILE A 331 11.74 -20.53 0.22
N SER A 332 11.84 -20.86 -1.05
CA SER A 332 11.58 -22.20 -1.53
C SER A 332 12.86 -23.01 -1.39
N THR A 333 12.95 -23.90 -0.40
CA THR A 333 13.90 -25.00 -0.54
C THR A 333 13.29 -25.99 -1.53
N LEU A 334 14.02 -26.30 -2.60
CA LEU A 334 13.80 -27.57 -3.28
C LEU A 334 14.14 -28.62 -2.22
N ASN A 335 13.13 -29.16 -1.53
CA ASN A 335 13.33 -30.27 -0.59
C ASN A 335 13.79 -31.49 -1.40
N THR A 336 15.09 -31.55 -1.71
CA THR A 336 15.75 -32.68 -2.33
C THR A 336 16.18 -33.73 -1.31
N ALA A 337 15.99 -33.46 -0.01
CA ALA A 337 16.06 -34.48 1.01
C ALA A 337 14.84 -35.40 0.87
N GLU A 338 15.09 -36.64 0.47
CA GLU A 338 14.08 -37.70 0.53
C GLU A 338 13.72 -37.90 2.00
N THR A 339 12.58 -37.34 2.42
CA THR A 339 12.10 -37.53 3.79
C THR A 339 11.89 -39.03 3.99
N ALA A 340 12.55 -39.59 5.02
CA ALA A 340 12.52 -41.00 5.34
C ALA A 340 11.08 -41.55 5.27
N ILE A 341 10.98 -42.69 4.57
CA ILE A 341 9.80 -43.48 4.24
C ILE A 341 8.65 -43.25 5.24
N ASP A 342 7.62 -42.52 4.80
CA ASP A 342 6.30 -42.67 5.41
C ASP A 342 5.80 -44.07 5.03
N ASN A 343 5.91 -45.03 5.94
CA ASN A 343 5.44 -46.42 5.74
C ASN A 343 3.95 -46.50 5.37
N LEU A 344 3.23 -45.38 5.36
CA LEU A 344 1.82 -45.29 4.99
C LEU A 344 1.58 -44.91 3.53
N THR A 345 2.57 -44.39 2.78
CA THR A 345 2.40 -43.99 1.36
C THR A 345 3.49 -44.59 0.47
N GLN A 346 3.09 -45.49 -0.43
CA GLN A 346 3.97 -46.15 -1.40
C GLN A 346 3.76 -45.55 -2.78
N ILE A 347 4.87 -45.21 -3.47
CA ILE A 347 4.85 -44.66 -4.82
C ILE A 347 5.73 -45.51 -5.73
N TYR A 348 5.12 -46.14 -6.73
CA TYR A 348 5.79 -47.10 -7.62
C TYR A 348 5.06 -47.24 -8.97
N PRO A 349 5.71 -47.73 -10.04
CA PRO A 349 7.14 -47.99 -10.13
C PRO A 349 7.92 -46.67 -10.16
N ASN A 350 9.15 -46.70 -9.66
CA ASN A 350 10.09 -45.60 -9.80
C ASN A 350 11.50 -46.19 -9.88
N PRO A 351 12.17 -46.19 -11.06
CA PRO A 351 11.79 -45.48 -12.29
C PRO A 351 10.50 -45.97 -12.96
N THR A 352 9.89 -45.10 -13.78
CA THR A 352 8.66 -45.37 -14.54
C THR A 352 8.79 -44.97 -16.01
N GLN A 353 7.91 -45.48 -16.87
CA GLN A 353 7.73 -45.04 -18.26
C GLN A 353 6.45 -44.20 -18.41
N ASP A 354 5.30 -44.79 -18.09
CA ASP A 354 4.00 -44.20 -18.43
C ASP A 354 3.24 -43.59 -17.24
N HIS A 355 3.36 -44.16 -16.04
CA HIS A 355 2.57 -43.74 -14.87
C HIS A 355 3.20 -44.19 -13.55
N ILE A 356 2.80 -43.56 -12.45
CA ILE A 356 3.06 -44.07 -11.10
C ILE A 356 1.75 -44.32 -10.37
N ASN A 357 1.76 -45.34 -9.52
CA ASN A 357 0.75 -45.65 -8.53
C ASN A 357 1.13 -45.01 -7.21
N ILE A 358 0.14 -44.42 -6.53
CA ILE A 358 0.26 -43.86 -5.20
C ILE A 358 -0.73 -44.61 -4.31
N ILE A 359 -0.23 -45.52 -3.49
CA ILE A 359 -1.02 -46.25 -2.50
C ILE A 359 -0.82 -45.56 -1.15
N SER A 360 -1.90 -45.12 -0.52
CA SER A 360 -1.84 -44.55 0.83
C SER A 360 -3.03 -44.97 1.68
N LYS A 361 -2.80 -45.17 2.98
CA LYS A 361 -3.89 -45.33 3.96
C LYS A 361 -4.65 -44.02 4.24
N LYS A 362 -4.14 -42.89 3.75
CA LYS A 362 -4.74 -41.55 3.92
C LYS A 362 -5.13 -40.98 2.56
N ARG A 363 -6.03 -39.98 2.56
CA ARG A 363 -6.33 -39.22 1.35
C ARG A 363 -5.05 -38.52 0.88
N VAL A 364 -4.75 -38.67 -0.40
CA VAL A 364 -3.62 -38.02 -1.06
C VAL A 364 -4.11 -36.82 -1.84
N GLU A 365 -3.41 -35.71 -1.71
CA GLU A 365 -3.57 -34.51 -2.51
C GLU A 365 -2.22 -34.18 -3.14
N VAL A 366 -2.16 -34.06 -4.47
CA VAL A 366 -0.94 -33.62 -5.15
C VAL A 366 -0.92 -32.10 -5.15
N ILE A 367 0.16 -31.53 -4.64
CA ILE A 367 0.38 -30.08 -4.52
C ILE A 367 1.06 -29.55 -5.79
N SER A 368 2.12 -30.22 -6.24
CA SER A 368 2.80 -29.86 -7.49
C SER A 368 3.61 -31.03 -8.06
N LEU A 369 3.82 -31.00 -9.37
CA LEU A 369 4.80 -31.82 -10.06
C LEU A 369 5.76 -30.87 -10.77
N LYS A 370 7.05 -30.95 -10.45
CA LYS A 370 8.08 -30.07 -11.02
C LYS A 370 9.13 -30.87 -11.77
N ASP A 371 9.65 -30.35 -12.88
CA ASP A 371 10.84 -30.93 -13.52
C ASP A 371 12.13 -30.55 -12.76
N ALA A 372 13.28 -31.06 -13.22
CA ALA A 372 14.57 -30.81 -12.59
C ALA A 372 15.01 -29.32 -12.56
N SER A 373 14.40 -28.47 -13.39
CA SER A 373 14.65 -27.02 -13.39
C SER A 373 13.76 -26.25 -12.40
N GLY A 374 12.80 -26.94 -11.76
CA GLY A 374 11.83 -26.33 -10.85
C GLY A 374 10.55 -25.82 -11.53
N ARG A 375 10.43 -25.96 -12.86
CA ARG A 375 9.21 -25.60 -13.60
C ARG A 375 8.07 -26.56 -13.24
N ILE A 376 6.92 -26.00 -12.91
CA ILE A 376 5.69 -26.78 -12.65
C ILE A 376 5.18 -27.35 -13.97
N VAL A 377 4.97 -28.66 -14.01
CA VAL A 377 4.38 -29.36 -15.15
C VAL A 377 2.95 -29.76 -14.82
N GLN A 378 2.09 -29.75 -15.83
CA GLN A 378 0.70 -30.18 -15.66
C GLN A 378 0.62 -31.67 -15.34
N TYR A 379 -0.32 -32.01 -14.47
CA TYR A 379 -0.60 -33.38 -14.06
C TYR A 379 -2.10 -33.60 -13.92
N HIS A 380 -2.49 -34.87 -14.01
CA HIS A 380 -3.85 -35.32 -13.73
C HIS A 380 -3.77 -36.54 -12.83
N LEU A 381 -4.58 -36.58 -11.77
CA LEU A 381 -4.56 -37.66 -10.79
C LEU A 381 -5.86 -38.45 -10.87
N ASN A 382 -5.74 -39.73 -11.24
CA ASN A 382 -6.87 -40.65 -11.37
C ASN A 382 -7.04 -41.42 -10.07
N LYS A 383 -8.23 -41.40 -9.46
CA LYS A 383 -8.53 -42.22 -8.29
C LYS A 383 -8.85 -43.66 -8.72
N THR A 384 -8.35 -44.65 -7.97
CA THR A 384 -8.64 -46.08 -8.16
C THR A 384 -9.12 -46.71 -6.85
N ASP A 385 -9.58 -47.96 -6.90
CA ASP A 385 -10.02 -48.71 -5.71
C ASP A 385 -8.89 -48.92 -4.69
N SER A 386 -7.63 -48.91 -5.15
CA SER A 386 -6.44 -49.16 -4.34
C SER A 386 -5.58 -47.90 -4.06
N GLY A 387 -5.99 -46.72 -4.54
CA GLY A 387 -5.25 -45.48 -4.34
C GLY A 387 -5.43 -44.48 -5.48
N TYR A 388 -4.31 -44.07 -6.08
CA TYR A 388 -4.29 -43.12 -7.20
C TYR A 388 -3.28 -43.54 -8.27
N ILE A 389 -3.56 -43.20 -9.52
CA ILE A 389 -2.65 -43.28 -10.65
C ILE A 389 -2.35 -41.87 -11.14
N LEU A 390 -1.07 -41.56 -11.30
CA LEU A 390 -0.58 -40.33 -11.92
C LEU A 390 0.03 -40.69 -13.28
N PRO A 391 -0.69 -40.48 -14.39
CA PRO A 391 -0.13 -40.65 -15.73
C PRO A 391 0.96 -39.61 -15.98
N LEU A 392 2.07 -40.07 -16.55
CA LEU A 392 3.24 -39.27 -16.87
C LEU A 392 3.62 -39.38 -18.34
N GLN A 393 2.92 -40.17 -19.15
CA GLN A 393 3.20 -40.43 -20.57
C GLN A 393 3.44 -39.16 -21.40
N HIS A 394 2.77 -38.05 -21.07
CA HIS A 394 2.90 -36.75 -21.75
C HIS A 394 4.19 -36.00 -21.44
N LEU A 395 4.92 -36.39 -20.40
CA LEU A 395 6.17 -35.74 -19.98
C LEU A 395 7.38 -36.32 -20.73
N SER A 396 8.45 -35.55 -20.92
CA SER A 396 9.70 -36.09 -21.46
C SER A 396 10.44 -36.94 -20.41
N SER A 397 11.33 -37.85 -20.85
CA SER A 397 12.24 -38.56 -19.95
C SER A 397 13.06 -37.57 -19.11
N GLY A 398 13.21 -37.85 -17.82
CA GLY A 398 13.86 -36.92 -16.90
C GLY A 398 13.52 -37.17 -15.44
N VAL A 399 14.04 -36.29 -14.59
CA VAL A 399 13.77 -36.29 -13.15
C VAL A 399 12.65 -35.29 -12.86
N TYR A 400 11.67 -35.76 -12.10
CA TYR A 400 10.56 -34.95 -11.61
C TYR A 400 10.47 -35.03 -10.09
N PHE A 401 9.96 -33.97 -9.47
CA PHE A 401 9.71 -33.89 -8.03
C PHE A 401 8.21 -33.76 -7.81
N LEU A 402 7.60 -34.81 -7.27
CA LEU A 402 6.20 -34.84 -6.88
C LEU A 402 6.06 -34.37 -5.43
N GLN A 403 5.43 -33.22 -5.22
CA GLN A 403 5.04 -32.74 -3.90
C GLN A 403 3.58 -33.12 -3.65
N TYR A 404 3.33 -33.80 -2.54
CA TYR A 404 2.00 -34.29 -2.18
C TYR A 404 1.77 -34.21 -0.67
N LYS A 405 0.50 -34.23 -0.28
CA LYS A 405 0.03 -34.29 1.10
C LYS A 405 -0.71 -35.59 1.33
N ALA A 406 -0.36 -36.31 2.41
CA ALA A 406 -1.06 -37.51 2.86
C ALA A 406 -1.61 -37.28 4.28
N GLY A 407 -2.92 -36.99 4.39
CA GLY A 407 -3.49 -36.42 5.62
C GLY A 407 -2.98 -35.00 5.87
N GLU A 408 -2.28 -34.76 6.98
CA GLU A 408 -1.69 -33.44 7.30
C GLU A 408 -0.22 -33.30 6.90
N LYS A 409 0.46 -34.40 6.56
CA LYS A 409 1.90 -34.39 6.28
C LYS A 409 2.16 -34.11 4.81
N GLU A 410 2.96 -33.09 4.54
CA GLU A 410 3.52 -32.82 3.20
C GLU A 410 4.82 -33.58 2.98
N SER A 411 5.03 -34.05 1.76
CA SER A 411 6.21 -34.85 1.38
C SER A 411 6.56 -34.63 -0.10
N THR A 412 7.84 -34.85 -0.43
CA THR A 412 8.34 -34.77 -1.80
C THR A 412 8.95 -36.11 -2.21
N LYS A 413 8.56 -36.63 -3.37
CA LYS A 413 9.13 -37.84 -3.97
C LYS A 413 9.80 -37.50 -5.30
N LYS A 414 11.07 -37.88 -5.43
CA LYS A 414 11.79 -37.87 -6.72
C LYS A 414 11.25 -39.00 -7.60
N ILE A 415 10.81 -38.69 -8.80
CA ILE A 415 10.34 -39.64 -9.83
C ILE A 415 11.31 -39.61 -11.00
N ILE A 416 11.75 -40.79 -11.43
CA ILE A 416 12.62 -40.97 -12.59
C ILE A 416 11.75 -41.49 -13.74
N LYS A 417 11.46 -40.63 -14.72
CA LYS A 417 10.81 -41.04 -15.97
C LYS A 417 11.88 -41.45 -16.98
N LYS A 418 11.83 -42.69 -17.44
CA LYS A 418 12.71 -43.22 -18.49
C LYS A 418 12.17 -42.93 -19.87
#